data_AF-A0A401UXS4-F1
#
_entry.id   AF-A0A401UXS4-F1
#
_cell.length_a   1.000
_cell.length_b   1.000
_cell.length_c   1.000
_cell.angle_alpha   90.00
_cell.angle_beta   90.00
_cell.angle_gamma   90.00
#
_symmetry.space_group_name_H-M   'P 1'
#
loop_
_entity.id
_entity.type
_entity.pdbx_description
1 polymer ?
#
loop_
_entity_poly.entity_id
_entity_poly.type
_entity_poly.pdbx_seq_one_letter_code
_entity_poly.pdbx_strand_id
1 'polypeptide(L)'
;MTRDLARPVLRDVGGTVGRSDVALVYGGLVALGALVMVFLPDETVDAITAHASGNLDNMRARPVESLVLSGLVLPHPSNLVLVVSLVVAVAYTQRWLGRVATLLVIAAGQVVPSLVVGAVLTTGIARGWLSPALAGADDVGVSYVVACVTGVLVARVPRRWRWWYLALLVAMWVLPGVWLRTFTDVGHASALAVGLAVALVVSRGVEAAATPDGWRPRRADDRPHGWRRRRAGDRPHGDERHTPGTLDRDDGPGRPGAPDRP
;
A
#
# COMPACT_ATOMS: atom_id res chain seq x y z
N MET A 1 10.79 -1.56 -37.03
CA MET A 1 11.40 -1.15 -35.74
C MET A 1 10.54 -1.48 -34.50
N THR A 2 9.28 -1.93 -34.64
CA THR A 2 8.35 -2.21 -33.52
C THR A 2 8.34 -3.67 -33.03
N ARG A 3 8.78 -4.64 -33.84
CA ARG A 3 8.75 -6.08 -33.48
C ARG A 3 9.79 -6.49 -32.42
N ASP A 4 10.89 -5.75 -32.29
CA ASP A 4 11.99 -6.10 -31.37
C ASP A 4 11.71 -5.74 -29.90
N LEU A 5 10.87 -4.74 -29.64
CA LEU A 5 10.49 -4.35 -28.28
C LEU A 5 9.31 -5.18 -27.73
N ALA A 6 8.49 -5.78 -28.59
CA ALA A 6 7.33 -6.55 -28.17
C ALA A 6 7.70 -7.85 -27.45
N ARG A 7 8.73 -8.56 -27.92
CA ARG A 7 9.12 -9.86 -27.35
C ARG A 7 9.66 -9.75 -25.91
N PRO A 8 10.55 -8.81 -25.56
CA PRO A 8 10.99 -8.61 -24.18
C PRO A 8 9.84 -8.22 -23.24
N VAL A 9 8.95 -7.32 -23.68
CA VAL A 9 7.81 -6.88 -22.87
C VAL A 9 6.86 -8.04 -22.59
N LEU A 10 6.49 -8.81 -23.62
CA LEU A 10 5.60 -9.96 -23.45
C LEU A 10 6.21 -11.03 -22.54
N ARG A 11 7.52 -11.22 -22.57
CA ARG A 11 8.22 -12.13 -21.65
C ARG A 11 8.23 -11.62 -20.21
N ASP A 12 8.44 -10.33 -19.98
CA ASP A 12 8.39 -9.75 -18.62
C ASP A 12 6.96 -9.79 -18.05
N VAL A 13 5.96 -9.45 -18.87
CA VAL A 13 4.54 -9.55 -18.48
C VAL A 13 4.19 -10.99 -18.17
N GLY A 14 4.48 -11.93 -19.08
CA GLY A 14 4.20 -13.36 -18.90
C GLY A 14 4.92 -13.95 -17.68
N GLY A 15 6.19 -13.60 -17.48
CA GLY A 15 6.95 -14.05 -16.32
C GLY A 15 6.48 -13.44 -14.99
N THR A 16 6.00 -12.19 -15.01
CA THR A 16 5.45 -11.51 -13.83
C THR A 16 4.08 -12.10 -13.47
N VAL A 17 3.19 -12.27 -14.45
CA VAL A 17 1.87 -12.88 -14.26
C VAL A 17 1.99 -14.34 -13.81
N GLY A 18 2.84 -15.14 -14.46
CA GLY A 18 3.03 -16.55 -14.13
C GLY A 18 3.58 -16.81 -12.72
N ARG A 19 4.09 -15.78 -12.02
CA ARG A 19 4.58 -15.85 -10.64
C ARG A 19 3.63 -15.23 -9.62
N SER A 20 2.55 -14.59 -10.07
CA SER A 20 1.59 -13.92 -9.19
C SER A 20 0.39 -14.84 -8.95
N ASP A 21 0.40 -15.52 -7.80
CA ASP A 21 -0.75 -16.32 -7.34
C ASP A 21 -2.02 -15.47 -7.19
N VAL A 22 -1.92 -14.24 -6.68
CA VAL A 22 -3.09 -13.35 -6.53
C VAL A 22 -3.69 -12.98 -7.90
N ALA A 23 -2.87 -12.60 -8.88
CA ALA A 23 -3.37 -12.24 -10.20
C ALA A 23 -4.00 -13.43 -10.92
N LEU A 24 -3.39 -14.62 -10.82
CA LEU A 24 -3.90 -15.84 -11.45
C LEU A 24 -5.21 -16.30 -10.81
N VAL A 25 -5.30 -16.31 -9.47
CA VAL A 25 -6.53 -16.72 -8.78
C VAL A 25 -7.64 -15.71 -9.03
N TYR A 26 -7.40 -14.43 -8.77
CA TYR A 26 -8.44 -13.41 -8.89
C TYR A 26 -8.87 -13.21 -10.35
N GLY A 27 -7.89 -13.06 -11.26
CA GLY A 27 -8.17 -12.93 -12.68
C GLY A 27 -8.80 -14.19 -13.28
N GLY A 28 -8.41 -15.38 -12.81
CA GLY A 28 -9.02 -16.65 -13.22
C GLY A 28 -10.48 -16.75 -12.79
N LEU A 29 -10.82 -16.36 -11.55
CA LEU A 29 -12.20 -16.31 -11.08
C LEU A 29 -13.06 -15.34 -11.90
N VAL A 30 -12.57 -14.12 -12.13
CA VAL A 30 -13.28 -13.11 -12.95
C VAL A 30 -13.42 -13.57 -14.40
N ALA A 31 -12.35 -14.12 -14.99
CA ALA A 31 -12.37 -14.63 -16.36
C ALA A 31 -13.32 -15.81 -16.51
N LEU A 32 -13.35 -16.73 -15.54
CA LEU A 32 -14.27 -17.86 -15.53
C LEU A 32 -15.72 -17.38 -15.39
N GLY A 33 -15.99 -16.44 -14.49
CA GLY A 33 -17.32 -15.83 -14.34
C GLY A 33 -17.80 -15.18 -15.64
N ALA A 34 -16.94 -14.37 -16.26
CA ALA A 34 -17.23 -13.74 -17.55
C ALA A 34 -17.43 -14.78 -18.66
N LEU A 35 -16.62 -15.85 -18.69
CA LEU A 35 -16.75 -16.92 -19.68
C LEU A 35 -18.07 -17.68 -19.51
N VAL A 36 -18.45 -18.00 -18.27
CA VAL A 36 -19.73 -18.65 -17.97
C VAL A 36 -20.86 -17.78 -18.53
N MET A 37 -20.87 -16.48 -18.23
CA MET A 37 -21.89 -15.52 -18.66
C MET A 37 -22.10 -15.47 -20.18
N VAL A 38 -21.05 -15.67 -20.99
CA VAL A 38 -21.16 -15.73 -22.47
C VAL A 38 -22.08 -16.85 -22.96
N PHE A 39 -22.26 -17.91 -22.18
CA PHE A 39 -23.08 -19.06 -22.55
C PHE A 39 -24.50 -19.01 -21.96
N LEU A 40 -24.85 -17.98 -21.18
CA LEU A 40 -26.19 -17.82 -20.62
C LEU A 40 -27.07 -16.92 -21.51
N PRO A 41 -28.41 -17.11 -21.49
CA PRO A 41 -29.33 -16.13 -22.07
C PRO A 41 -29.20 -14.77 -21.39
N ASP A 42 -29.40 -13.69 -22.14
CA ASP A 42 -29.29 -12.31 -21.64
C ASP A 42 -30.12 -12.07 -20.38
N GLU A 43 -31.35 -12.59 -20.33
CA GLU A 43 -32.23 -12.49 -19.14
C GLU A 43 -31.59 -13.08 -17.88
N THR A 44 -30.81 -14.16 -18.03
CA THR A 44 -30.12 -14.78 -16.89
C THR A 44 -28.85 -14.02 -16.52
N VAL A 45 -28.14 -13.45 -17.51
CA VAL A 45 -27.00 -12.56 -17.25
C VAL A 45 -27.46 -11.33 -16.48
N ASP A 46 -28.56 -10.71 -16.88
CA ASP A 46 -29.15 -9.55 -16.21
C ASP A 46 -29.59 -9.90 -14.79
N ALA A 47 -30.25 -11.05 -14.60
CA ALA A 47 -30.66 -11.52 -13.26
C ALA A 47 -29.45 -11.78 -12.34
N ILE A 48 -28.40 -12.43 -12.85
CA ILE A 48 -27.16 -12.67 -12.07
C ILE A 48 -26.47 -11.34 -11.76
N THR A 49 -26.42 -10.42 -12.72
CA THR A 49 -25.77 -9.11 -12.56
C THR A 49 -26.49 -8.29 -11.51
N ALA A 50 -27.82 -8.17 -11.61
CA ALA A 50 -28.65 -7.47 -10.64
C ALA A 50 -28.51 -8.06 -9.23
N HIS A 51 -28.37 -9.39 -9.11
CA HIS A 51 -28.18 -10.06 -7.83
C HIS A 51 -26.79 -9.85 -7.23
N ALA A 52 -25.75 -9.89 -8.06
CA ALA A 52 -24.35 -9.76 -7.66
C ALA A 52 -23.91 -8.30 -7.50
N SER A 53 -24.69 -7.36 -8.03
CA SER A 53 -24.36 -5.94 -8.05
C SER A 53 -24.14 -5.35 -6.66
N GLY A 54 -23.15 -4.46 -6.54
CA GLY A 54 -22.88 -3.63 -5.37
C GLY A 54 -23.81 -2.42 -5.25
N ASN A 55 -24.99 -2.47 -5.88
CA ASN A 55 -25.98 -1.40 -5.84
C ASN A 55 -26.48 -1.13 -4.40
N LEU A 56 -27.08 0.04 -4.20
CA LEU A 56 -27.47 0.52 -2.88
C LEU A 56 -28.52 -0.39 -2.21
N ASP A 57 -29.44 -0.96 -2.98
CA ASP A 57 -30.47 -1.87 -2.45
C ASP A 57 -29.84 -3.18 -1.95
N ASN A 58 -28.94 -3.79 -2.74
CA ASN A 58 -28.19 -4.97 -2.33
C ASN A 58 -27.23 -4.68 -1.17
N MET A 59 -26.58 -3.52 -1.14
CA MET A 59 -25.73 -3.11 0.00
C MET A 59 -26.53 -2.96 1.30
N ARG A 60 -27.78 -2.47 1.22
CA ARG A 60 -28.66 -2.37 2.39
C ARG A 60 -29.15 -3.74 2.87
N ALA A 61 -29.47 -4.63 1.95
CA ALA A 61 -29.98 -5.96 2.28
C ALA A 61 -28.87 -6.95 2.68
N ARG A 62 -27.74 -6.94 1.96
CA ARG A 62 -26.68 -7.97 1.98
C ARG A 62 -25.29 -7.33 1.79
N PRO A 63 -24.83 -6.50 2.75
CA PRO A 63 -23.66 -5.62 2.58
C PRO A 63 -22.36 -6.35 2.24
N VAL A 64 -22.05 -7.46 2.92
CA VAL A 64 -20.78 -8.18 2.69
C VAL A 64 -20.84 -8.96 1.38
N GLU A 65 -21.95 -9.64 1.13
CA GLU A 65 -22.14 -10.48 -0.05
C GLU A 65 -22.12 -9.66 -1.34
N SER A 66 -22.84 -8.53 -1.38
CA SER A 66 -22.88 -7.66 -2.56
C SER A 66 -21.52 -7.04 -2.88
N LEU A 67 -20.74 -6.66 -1.86
CA LEU A 67 -19.39 -6.14 -2.05
C LEU A 67 -18.42 -7.20 -2.58
N VAL A 68 -18.56 -8.46 -2.16
CA VAL A 68 -17.70 -9.54 -2.64
C VAL A 68 -18.10 -9.99 -4.04
N LEU A 69 -19.39 -10.24 -4.28
CA LEU A 69 -19.90 -10.74 -5.56
C LEU A 69 -19.72 -9.72 -6.69
N SER A 70 -19.95 -8.44 -6.43
CA SER A 70 -19.77 -7.39 -7.43
C SER A 70 -18.31 -7.25 -7.87
N GLY A 71 -17.36 -7.66 -7.04
CA GLY A 71 -15.93 -7.71 -7.37
C GLY A 71 -15.53 -8.92 -8.22
N LEU A 72 -16.44 -9.87 -8.48
CA LEU A 72 -16.16 -11.10 -9.22
C LEU A 72 -16.95 -11.22 -10.52
N VAL A 73 -18.10 -10.55 -10.60
CA VAL A 73 -18.99 -10.60 -11.75
C VAL A 73 -18.56 -9.60 -12.82
N LEU A 74 -18.60 -10.00 -14.09
CA LEU A 74 -18.31 -9.14 -15.22
C LEU A 74 -19.21 -9.52 -16.41
N PRO A 75 -20.36 -8.84 -16.60
CA PRO A 75 -21.46 -9.34 -17.44
C PRO A 75 -21.20 -9.33 -18.93
N HIS A 76 -20.35 -8.42 -19.41
CA HIS A 76 -20.18 -8.21 -20.85
C HIS A 76 -18.81 -8.71 -21.35
N PRO A 77 -18.77 -9.49 -22.44
CA PRO A 77 -17.53 -10.02 -23.02
C PRO A 77 -16.62 -8.92 -23.61
N SER A 78 -17.18 -7.74 -23.92
CA SER A 78 -16.41 -6.55 -24.29
C SER A 78 -15.39 -6.12 -23.21
N ASN A 79 -15.54 -6.62 -21.98
CA ASN A 79 -14.67 -6.30 -20.86
C ASN A 79 -13.40 -7.18 -20.75
N LEU A 80 -13.08 -7.99 -21.77
CA LEU A 80 -11.83 -8.77 -21.80
C LEU A 80 -10.58 -7.89 -21.59
N VAL A 81 -10.59 -6.66 -22.12
CA VAL A 81 -9.51 -5.69 -21.89
C VAL A 81 -9.36 -5.36 -20.40
N LEU A 82 -10.46 -5.31 -19.66
CA LEU A 82 -10.48 -5.05 -18.23
C LEU A 82 -9.92 -6.23 -17.43
N VAL A 83 -10.23 -7.47 -17.84
CA VAL A 83 -9.65 -8.69 -17.25
C VAL A 83 -8.14 -8.74 -17.48
N VAL A 84 -7.67 -8.46 -18.69
CA VAL A 84 -6.24 -8.40 -19.00
C VAL A 84 -5.56 -7.31 -18.17
N SER A 85 -6.16 -6.11 -18.12
CA SER A 85 -5.66 -5.00 -17.31
C SER A 85 -5.58 -5.34 -15.83
N LEU A 86 -6.60 -6.04 -15.31
CA LEU A 86 -6.65 -6.53 -13.94
C LEU A 86 -5.48 -7.47 -13.64
N VAL A 87 -5.35 -8.54 -14.43
CA VAL A 87 -4.31 -9.57 -14.25
C VAL A 87 -2.93 -8.94 -14.26
N VAL A 88 -2.66 -8.10 -15.26
CA VAL A 88 -1.36 -7.43 -15.40
C VAL A 88 -1.11 -6.49 -14.22
N ALA A 89 -2.06 -5.60 -13.90
CA ALA A 89 -1.86 -4.60 -12.85
C ALA A 89 -1.73 -5.22 -11.45
N VAL A 90 -2.52 -6.25 -11.15
CA VAL A 90 -2.40 -7.02 -9.89
C VAL A 90 -1.06 -7.73 -9.83
N ALA A 91 -0.59 -8.34 -10.92
CA ALA A 91 0.69 -9.05 -10.93
C ALA A 91 1.88 -8.10 -10.68
N TYR A 92 1.90 -6.92 -11.31
CA TYR A 92 2.94 -5.92 -11.05
C TYR A 92 2.83 -5.31 -9.65
N THR A 93 1.62 -5.13 -9.13
CA THR A 93 1.40 -4.68 -7.75
C THR A 93 1.92 -5.72 -6.76
N GLN A 94 1.63 -7.01 -6.95
CA GLN A 94 2.15 -8.10 -6.13
C GLN A 94 3.67 -8.22 -6.21
N ARG A 95 4.25 -8.11 -7.40
CA ARG A 95 5.70 -8.12 -7.58
C ARG A 95 6.38 -7.00 -6.79
N TRP A 96 5.70 -5.87 -6.61
CA TRP A 96 6.25 -4.71 -5.91
C TRP A 96 5.98 -4.69 -4.41
N LEU A 97 4.72 -4.86 -4.00
CA LEU A 97 4.27 -4.73 -2.62
C LEU A 97 4.20 -6.06 -1.86
N GLY A 98 4.31 -7.18 -2.57
CA GLY A 98 4.06 -8.51 -2.03
C GLY A 98 2.58 -8.88 -1.98
N ARG A 99 2.31 -10.11 -1.57
CA ARG A 99 0.96 -10.71 -1.60
C ARG A 99 -0.04 -10.02 -0.68
N VAL A 100 0.31 -9.85 0.61
CA VAL A 100 -0.62 -9.30 1.62
C VAL A 100 -1.03 -7.87 1.28
N ALA A 101 -0.07 -6.99 0.99
CA ALA A 101 -0.36 -5.62 0.60
C ALA A 101 -1.22 -5.53 -0.67
N THR A 102 -1.00 -6.43 -1.63
CA THR A 102 -1.83 -6.49 -2.86
C THR A 102 -3.27 -6.86 -2.55
N LEU A 103 -3.49 -7.84 -1.67
CA LEU A 103 -4.84 -8.21 -1.22
C LEU A 103 -5.53 -7.05 -0.50
N LEU A 104 -4.80 -6.30 0.33
CA LEU A 104 -5.33 -5.10 0.99
C LEU A 104 -5.69 -4.00 -0.02
N VAL A 105 -4.87 -3.79 -1.05
CA VAL A 105 -5.17 -2.85 -2.14
C VAL A 105 -6.41 -3.27 -2.90
N ILE A 106 -6.55 -4.56 -3.23
CA ILE A 106 -7.76 -5.09 -3.90
C ILE A 106 -8.99 -4.86 -3.02
N ALA A 107 -8.91 -5.22 -1.73
CA ALA A 107 -10.01 -5.05 -0.80
C ALA A 107 -10.38 -3.57 -0.62
N ALA A 108 -9.41 -2.68 -0.45
CA ALA A 108 -9.65 -1.24 -0.33
C ALA A 108 -10.22 -0.64 -1.61
N GLY A 109 -9.69 -1.05 -2.77
CA GLY A 109 -10.15 -0.64 -4.09
C GLY A 109 -11.56 -1.12 -4.43
N GLN A 110 -12.05 -2.15 -3.76
CA GLN A 110 -13.44 -2.62 -3.86
C GLN A 110 -14.34 -1.90 -2.85
N VAL A 111 -13.99 -1.96 -1.55
CA VAL A 111 -14.88 -1.57 -0.46
C VAL A 111 -15.04 -0.06 -0.37
N VAL A 112 -13.95 0.71 -0.44
CA VAL A 112 -14.01 2.17 -0.23
C VAL A 112 -14.86 2.85 -1.30
N PRO A 113 -14.67 2.58 -2.61
CA PRO A 113 -15.49 3.19 -3.65
C PRO A 113 -16.97 2.85 -3.52
N SER A 114 -17.32 1.59 -3.27
CA SER A 114 -18.71 1.18 -3.10
C SER A 114 -19.38 1.87 -1.90
N LEU A 115 -18.67 2.04 -0.78
CA LEU A 115 -19.18 2.82 0.36
C LEU A 115 -19.39 4.30 0.00
N VAL A 116 -18.46 4.91 -0.74
CA VAL A 116 -18.60 6.30 -1.19
C VAL A 116 -19.80 6.45 -2.13
N VAL A 117 -19.94 5.56 -3.11
CA VAL A 117 -21.08 5.54 -4.04
C VAL A 117 -22.39 5.37 -3.27
N GLY A 118 -22.47 4.40 -2.34
CA GLY A 118 -23.65 4.18 -1.52
C GLY A 118 -24.04 5.40 -0.67
N ALA A 119 -23.05 6.10 -0.10
CA ALA A 119 -23.27 7.33 0.66
C ALA A 119 -23.77 8.49 -0.22
N VAL A 120 -23.20 8.65 -1.42
CA VAL A 120 -23.63 9.67 -2.40
C VAL A 120 -25.04 9.39 -2.89
N LEU A 121 -25.35 8.15 -3.27
CA LEU A 121 -26.69 7.76 -3.70
C LEU A 121 -27.72 7.95 -2.57
N THR A 122 -27.42 7.50 -1.35
CA THR A 122 -28.31 7.67 -0.19
C THR A 122 -28.59 9.15 0.07
N THR A 123 -27.55 9.99 0.06
CA THR A 123 -27.69 11.42 0.32
C THR A 123 -28.42 12.14 -0.81
N GLY A 124 -28.09 11.82 -2.06
CA GLY A 124 -28.70 12.43 -3.24
C GLY A 124 -30.18 12.09 -3.37
N ILE A 125 -30.57 10.84 -3.09
CA ILE A 125 -31.97 10.42 -3.07
C ILE A 125 -32.72 11.11 -1.91
N ALA A 126 -32.15 11.11 -0.70
CA ALA A 126 -32.78 11.75 0.46
C ALA A 126 -33.00 13.26 0.30
N ARG A 127 -32.13 13.94 -0.47
CA ARG A 127 -32.24 15.38 -0.78
C ARG A 127 -33.05 15.67 -2.05
N GLY A 128 -33.58 14.64 -2.72
CA GLY A 128 -34.33 14.78 -3.97
C GLY A 128 -33.50 15.20 -5.19
N TRP A 129 -32.17 15.08 -5.13
CA TRP A 129 -31.25 15.40 -6.22
C TRP A 129 -31.13 14.26 -7.25
N LEU A 130 -31.36 13.03 -6.80
CA LEU A 130 -31.23 11.82 -7.61
C LEU A 130 -32.54 11.02 -7.58
N SER A 131 -32.86 10.36 -8.69
CA SER A 131 -34.01 9.47 -8.78
C SER A 131 -33.83 8.25 -7.85
N PRO A 132 -34.87 7.83 -7.10
CA PRO A 132 -34.84 6.60 -6.32
C PRO A 132 -34.51 5.35 -7.13
N ALA A 133 -34.82 5.34 -8.44
CA ALA A 133 -34.50 4.23 -9.34
C ALA A 133 -32.99 3.94 -9.44
N LEU A 134 -32.13 4.91 -9.12
CA LEU A 134 -30.67 4.73 -9.11
C LEU A 134 -30.18 3.83 -7.96
N ALA A 135 -31.03 3.53 -6.97
CA ALA A 135 -30.65 2.65 -5.86
C ALA A 135 -30.42 1.19 -6.29
N GLY A 136 -31.10 0.74 -7.34
CA GLY A 136 -30.98 -0.61 -7.91
C GLY A 136 -30.12 -0.70 -9.17
N ALA A 137 -29.49 0.40 -9.59
CA ALA A 137 -28.70 0.43 -10.82
C ALA A 137 -27.41 -0.39 -10.67
N ASP A 138 -27.08 -1.19 -11.69
CA ASP A 138 -25.96 -2.13 -11.64
C ASP A 138 -24.61 -1.45 -11.41
N ASP A 139 -23.99 -1.77 -10.28
CA ASP A 139 -22.62 -1.44 -9.90
C ASP A 139 -21.73 -2.69 -9.82
N VAL A 140 -20.65 -2.74 -10.61
CA VAL A 140 -19.72 -3.87 -10.73
C VAL A 140 -18.31 -3.45 -10.34
N GLY A 141 -17.78 -4.06 -9.29
CA GLY A 141 -16.58 -3.62 -8.60
C GLY A 141 -15.24 -4.02 -9.21
N VAL A 142 -15.20 -4.97 -10.17
CA VAL A 142 -13.95 -5.35 -10.87
C VAL A 142 -13.26 -4.09 -11.44
N SER A 143 -14.05 -3.17 -11.99
CA SER A 143 -13.56 -1.91 -12.57
C SER A 143 -12.95 -0.97 -11.53
N TYR A 144 -13.49 -0.91 -10.31
CA TYR A 144 -12.90 -0.16 -9.19
C TYR A 144 -11.57 -0.74 -8.76
N VAL A 145 -11.46 -2.07 -8.69
CA VAL A 145 -10.19 -2.70 -8.37
C VAL A 145 -9.13 -2.34 -9.40
N VAL A 146 -9.45 -2.41 -10.70
CA VAL A 146 -8.51 -2.01 -11.78
C VAL A 146 -8.09 -0.55 -11.64
N ALA A 147 -9.04 0.37 -11.42
CA ALA A 147 -8.74 1.79 -11.21
C ALA A 147 -7.81 2.01 -10.01
N CYS A 148 -8.04 1.29 -8.90
CA CYS A 148 -7.20 1.36 -7.71
C CYS A 148 -5.79 0.81 -7.95
N VAL A 149 -5.64 -0.42 -8.46
CA VAL A 149 -4.32 -1.03 -8.65
C VAL A 149 -3.49 -0.29 -9.70
N THR A 150 -4.13 0.27 -10.73
CA THR A 150 -3.43 1.11 -11.71
C THR A 150 -3.00 2.45 -11.10
N GLY A 151 -3.81 3.04 -10.22
CA GLY A 151 -3.42 4.18 -9.38
C GLY A 151 -2.19 3.90 -8.51
N VAL A 152 -2.13 2.71 -7.89
CA VAL A 152 -0.96 2.27 -7.09
C VAL A 152 0.32 2.23 -7.94
N LEU A 153 0.22 1.74 -9.18
CA LEU A 153 1.37 1.59 -10.07
C LEU A 153 1.95 2.93 -10.57
N VAL A 154 1.28 4.06 -10.37
CA VAL A 154 1.85 5.41 -10.63
C VAL A 154 3.21 5.60 -9.93
N ALA A 155 3.37 5.04 -8.72
CA ALA A 155 4.63 5.07 -7.98
C ALA A 155 5.80 4.40 -8.73
N ARG A 156 5.50 3.45 -9.62
CA ARG A 156 6.49 2.68 -10.39
C ARG A 156 6.75 3.23 -11.80
N VAL A 157 5.90 4.14 -12.28
CA VAL A 157 6.10 4.79 -13.58
C VAL A 157 7.28 5.76 -13.52
N PRO A 158 8.23 5.72 -14.49
CA PRO A 158 9.34 6.67 -14.55
C PRO A 158 8.86 8.13 -14.55
N ARG A 159 9.57 9.03 -13.86
CA ARG A 159 9.16 10.45 -13.69
C ARG A 159 8.79 11.14 -15.01
N ARG A 160 9.54 10.87 -16.10
CA ARG A 160 9.28 11.43 -17.44
C ARG A 160 7.92 11.01 -18.07
N TRP A 161 7.40 9.85 -17.69
CA TRP A 161 6.14 9.29 -18.22
C TRP A 161 4.99 9.37 -17.22
N ARG A 162 5.26 9.71 -15.96
CA ARG A 162 4.27 9.68 -14.88
C ARG A 162 3.08 10.59 -15.15
N TRP A 163 3.30 11.79 -15.69
CA TRP A 163 2.23 12.72 -16.03
C TRP A 163 1.34 12.22 -17.17
N TRP A 164 1.92 11.60 -18.20
CA TRP A 164 1.16 10.96 -19.28
C TRP A 164 0.32 9.79 -18.78
N TYR A 165 0.90 8.97 -17.90
CA TYR A 165 0.19 7.87 -17.28
C TYR A 165 -0.96 8.36 -16.39
N LEU A 166 -0.73 9.39 -15.57
CA LEU A 166 -1.80 10.01 -14.77
C LEU A 166 -2.89 10.62 -15.65
N ALA A 167 -2.53 11.33 -16.70
CA ALA A 167 -3.50 11.89 -17.65
C ALA A 167 -4.35 10.79 -18.29
N LEU A 168 -3.74 9.66 -18.66
CA LEU A 168 -4.47 8.49 -19.17
C LEU A 168 -5.43 7.91 -18.13
N LEU A 169 -5.00 7.74 -16.88
CA LEU A 169 -5.88 7.23 -15.82
C LEU A 169 -7.06 8.17 -15.54
N VAL A 170 -6.82 9.48 -15.49
CA VAL A 170 -7.89 10.48 -15.33
C VAL A 170 -8.83 10.44 -16.54
N ALA A 171 -8.28 10.35 -17.75
CA ALA A 171 -9.08 10.25 -18.96
C ALA A 171 -9.96 8.99 -19.00
N MET A 172 -9.46 7.87 -18.48
CA MET A 172 -10.18 6.59 -18.48
C MET A 172 -11.20 6.48 -17.35
N TRP A 173 -10.91 7.01 -16.16
CA TRP A 173 -11.68 6.75 -14.94
C TRP A 173 -12.47 7.95 -14.41
N VAL A 174 -12.18 9.17 -14.87
CA VAL A 174 -12.79 10.40 -14.33
C VAL A 174 -13.53 11.17 -15.41
N LEU A 175 -12.95 11.30 -16.62
CA LEU A 175 -13.59 12.05 -17.70
C LEU A 175 -14.96 11.49 -18.12
N PRO A 176 -15.19 10.16 -18.22
CA PRO A 176 -16.52 9.64 -18.58
C PRO A 176 -17.64 10.26 -17.74
N GLY A 177 -17.42 10.45 -16.43
CA GLY A 177 -18.42 11.10 -15.57
C GLY A 177 -18.56 12.59 -15.65
N VAL A 178 -17.51 13.29 -16.04
CA VAL A 178 -17.61 14.72 -16.33
C VAL A 178 -18.52 14.94 -17.53
N TRP A 179 -18.50 14.04 -18.51
CA TRP A 179 -19.26 14.17 -19.76
C TRP A 179 -20.64 13.47 -19.74
N LEU A 180 -20.72 12.27 -19.18
CA LEU A 180 -21.91 11.41 -19.18
C LEU A 180 -22.75 11.55 -17.90
N ARG A 181 -22.22 12.22 -16.87
CA ARG A 181 -22.87 12.47 -15.58
C ARG A 181 -23.47 11.21 -14.93
N THR A 182 -22.76 10.10 -14.98
CA THR A 182 -23.21 8.87 -14.31
C THR A 182 -22.70 8.82 -12.87
N PHE A 183 -23.45 8.18 -11.97
CA PHE A 183 -23.09 8.07 -10.54
C PHE A 183 -21.89 7.14 -10.32
N THR A 184 -21.67 6.18 -11.23
CA THR A 184 -20.58 5.19 -11.22
C THR A 184 -19.20 5.84 -11.29
N ASP A 185 -19.11 7.04 -11.86
CA ASP A 185 -17.86 7.77 -12.02
C ASP A 185 -17.29 8.28 -10.68
N VAL A 186 -18.14 8.44 -9.66
CA VAL A 186 -17.69 8.70 -8.29
C VAL A 186 -16.93 7.50 -7.75
N GLY A 187 -17.38 6.28 -8.08
CA GLY A 187 -16.71 5.03 -7.70
C GLY A 187 -15.33 4.93 -8.33
N HIS A 188 -15.22 5.09 -9.66
CA HIS A 188 -13.92 5.04 -10.35
C HIS A 188 -12.95 6.12 -9.87
N ALA A 189 -13.42 7.35 -9.68
CA ALA A 189 -12.61 8.44 -9.15
C ALA A 189 -12.13 8.16 -7.71
N SER A 190 -13.01 7.64 -6.86
CA SER A 190 -12.67 7.26 -5.47
C SER A 190 -11.67 6.11 -5.45
N ALA A 191 -11.84 5.10 -6.31
CA ALA A 191 -10.93 3.96 -6.43
C ALA A 191 -9.53 4.41 -6.87
N LEU A 192 -9.46 5.27 -7.89
CA LEU A 192 -8.21 5.87 -8.35
C LEU A 192 -7.56 6.70 -7.23
N ALA A 193 -8.33 7.51 -6.50
CA ALA A 193 -7.82 8.31 -5.38
C ALA A 193 -7.22 7.43 -4.26
N VAL A 194 -7.87 6.32 -3.90
CA VAL A 194 -7.32 5.33 -2.95
C VAL A 194 -6.01 4.77 -3.47
N GLY A 195 -5.94 4.36 -4.74
CA GLY A 195 -4.71 3.85 -5.35
C GLY A 195 -3.57 4.87 -5.33
N LEU A 196 -3.86 6.13 -5.66
CA LEU A 196 -2.90 7.23 -5.61
C LEU A 196 -2.44 7.54 -4.18
N ALA A 197 -3.35 7.48 -3.20
CA ALA A 197 -3.00 7.66 -1.79
C ALA A 197 -2.03 6.57 -1.32
N VAL A 198 -2.29 5.31 -1.65
CA VAL A 198 -1.38 4.19 -1.38
C VAL A 198 -0.03 4.40 -2.09
N ALA A 199 -0.04 4.82 -3.35
CA ALA A 199 1.18 5.12 -4.10
C ALA A 199 2.04 6.19 -3.39
N LEU A 200 1.41 7.25 -2.87
CA LEU A 200 2.08 8.31 -2.11
C LEU A 200 2.66 7.80 -0.79
N VAL A 201 1.89 7.02 -0.02
CA VAL A 201 2.32 6.47 1.27
C VAL A 201 3.52 5.53 1.09
N VAL A 202 3.42 4.59 0.14
CA VAL A 202 4.51 3.62 -0.09
C VAL A 202 5.76 4.32 -0.65
N SER A 203 5.60 5.29 -1.55
CA SER A 203 6.76 6.03 -2.10
C SER A 203 7.52 6.77 -0.99
N ARG A 204 6.79 7.42 -0.07
CA ARG A 204 7.40 8.11 1.07
C ARG A 204 8.03 7.14 2.08
N GLY A 205 7.42 5.98 2.31
CA GLY A 205 7.97 4.94 3.17
C GLY A 205 9.32 4.42 2.64
N VAL A 206 9.44 4.23 1.33
CA VAL A 206 10.71 3.83 0.68
C VAL A 206 11.77 4.94 0.80
N GLU A 207 11.40 6.20 0.57
CA GLU A 207 12.31 7.34 0.72
C GLU A 207 12.80 7.52 2.17
N ALA A 208 11.92 7.35 3.15
CA ALA A 208 12.24 7.43 4.58
C ALA A 208 13.14 6.26 5.06
N ALA A 209 12.98 5.07 4.48
CA ALA A 209 13.85 3.93 4.77
C ALA A 209 15.23 4.05 4.09
N ALA A 210 15.32 4.80 2.99
CA ALA A 210 16.56 5.03 2.25
C ALA A 210 17.43 6.18 2.81
N THR A 211 16.92 6.95 3.79
CA THR A 211 17.67 8.07 4.39
C THR A 211 18.69 7.54 5.41
N PRO A 212 19.94 8.05 5.46
CA PRO A 212 21.01 7.52 6.32
C PRO A 212 20.70 7.51 7.83
N ASP A 213 19.83 8.42 8.29
CA ASP A 213 19.37 8.56 9.68
C ASP A 213 18.00 7.87 9.94
N GLY A 214 17.51 7.05 9.00
CA GLY A 214 16.25 6.34 9.12
C GLY A 214 16.18 5.49 10.39
N TRP A 215 15.01 5.49 11.05
CA TRP A 215 14.73 4.87 12.35
C TRP A 215 15.52 3.57 12.57
N ARG A 216 16.54 3.64 13.43
CA ARG A 216 17.24 2.45 13.93
C ARG A 216 16.58 2.05 15.25
N PRO A 217 16.06 0.81 15.40
CA PRO A 217 15.63 0.35 16.71
C PRO A 217 16.85 0.42 17.65
N ARG A 218 16.73 1.19 18.73
CA ARG A 218 17.76 1.30 19.77
C ARG A 218 18.17 -0.11 20.18
N ARG A 219 19.43 -0.48 19.92
CA ARG A 219 19.94 -1.76 20.43
C ARG A 219 20.12 -1.61 21.94
N ALA A 220 19.86 -2.67 22.69
CA ALA A 220 20.05 -2.69 24.15
C ALA A 220 21.49 -2.39 24.60
N ASP A 221 22.45 -2.38 23.66
CA ASP A 221 23.85 -2.00 23.86
C ASP A 221 24.15 -0.50 23.78
N ASP A 222 23.17 0.34 23.39
CA ASP A 222 23.30 1.81 23.42
C ASP A 222 23.18 2.35 24.87
N ARG A 223 23.85 1.71 25.83
CA ARG A 223 24.02 2.28 27.16
C ARG A 223 25.05 3.38 27.07
N PRO A 224 24.80 4.58 27.63
CA PRO A 224 25.78 5.65 27.63
C PRO A 224 27.09 5.14 28.25
N HIS A 225 28.19 5.29 27.49
CA HIS A 225 29.56 4.99 27.95
C HIS A 225 29.99 6.01 29.02
N GLY A 226 29.37 5.93 30.20
CA GLY A 226 29.54 6.87 31.31
C GLY A 226 29.97 6.21 32.62
N TRP A 227 30.35 4.94 32.62
CA TRP A 227 30.86 4.26 33.81
C TRP A 227 32.16 3.50 33.51
N ARG A 228 33.24 4.25 33.24
CA ARG A 228 34.59 3.71 33.46
C ARG A 228 34.80 3.60 34.97
N ARG A 229 34.75 2.38 35.51
CA ARG A 229 35.32 2.07 36.83
C ARG A 229 36.79 2.52 36.81
N ARG A 230 37.12 3.56 37.58
CA ARG A 230 38.51 3.90 37.90
C ARG A 230 39.14 2.67 38.55
N ARG A 231 40.15 2.07 37.91
CA ARG A 231 41.03 1.11 38.58
C ARG A 231 41.92 1.91 39.54
N ALA A 232 41.98 1.47 40.79
CA ALA A 232 42.98 1.94 41.73
C ALA A 232 44.36 1.51 41.21
N GLY A 233 45.20 2.44 40.76
CA GLY A 233 46.53 2.11 40.25
C GLY A 233 47.32 3.29 39.69
N ASP A 234 46.68 4.27 39.07
CA ASP A 234 47.42 5.34 38.40
C ASP A 234 47.72 6.50 39.38
N ARG A 235 48.87 6.41 40.06
CA ARG A 235 49.53 7.57 40.67
C ARG A 235 50.36 8.29 39.59
N PRO A 236 50.35 9.64 39.51
CA PRO A 236 51.24 10.37 38.62
C PRO A 236 52.65 10.41 39.21
N HIS A 237 53.65 10.03 38.41
CA HIS A 237 55.06 10.33 38.70
C HIS A 237 55.31 11.80 38.34
N GLY A 238 55.52 12.64 39.36
CA GLY A 238 56.01 14.00 39.22
C GLY A 238 57.51 14.01 38.98
N ASP A 239 57.93 14.84 38.03
CA ASP A 239 59.33 15.14 37.70
C ASP A 239 59.79 16.32 38.57
N GLU A 240 60.63 16.04 39.56
CA GLU A 240 61.20 17.04 40.48
C GLU A 240 62.55 17.54 39.96
N ARG A 241 62.60 18.82 39.55
CA ARG A 241 63.84 19.60 39.53
C ARG A 241 63.58 21.01 40.04
N HIS A 242 64.00 21.27 41.27
CA HIS A 242 64.75 22.45 41.76
C HIS A 242 64.49 22.70 43.26
N THR A 243 65.47 22.39 44.09
CA THR A 243 65.78 23.07 45.37
C THR A 243 66.66 24.32 45.09
N PRO A 244 66.88 25.28 46.03
CA PRO A 244 66.69 25.22 47.49
C PRO A 244 66.04 26.46 48.16
N GLY A 245 65.56 26.29 49.41
CA GLY A 245 65.13 27.39 50.27
C GLY A 245 64.86 26.93 51.70
N THR A 246 65.71 27.37 52.61
CA THR A 246 66.00 26.98 54.00
C THR A 246 64.88 27.19 55.04
N LEU A 247 65.09 26.56 56.22
CA LEU A 247 64.58 26.85 57.58
C LEU A 247 63.33 26.05 58.00
N ASP A 248 63.15 25.58 59.23
CA ASP A 248 63.94 25.32 60.44
C ASP A 248 62.90 24.74 61.44
N ARG A 249 63.39 24.01 62.45
CA ARG A 249 62.72 23.64 63.72
C ARG A 249 61.79 22.43 63.84
N ASP A 250 62.27 21.52 64.72
CA ASP A 250 61.68 21.05 65.99
C ASP A 250 60.30 20.38 65.94
N ASP A 251 59.98 19.32 66.68
CA ASP A 251 60.72 18.44 67.57
C ASP A 251 59.73 17.30 67.91
N GLY A 252 60.25 16.08 68.12
CA GLY A 252 59.73 15.23 69.18
C GLY A 252 59.03 13.90 68.80
N PRO A 253 59.17 12.86 69.64
CA PRO A 253 59.26 11.47 69.18
C PRO A 253 58.19 10.53 69.75
N GLY A 254 57.92 9.42 69.06
CA GLY A 254 57.02 8.37 69.57
C GLY A 254 57.34 7.00 68.98
N ARG A 255 58.04 6.19 69.77
CA ARG A 255 58.57 4.85 69.46
C ARG A 255 57.49 3.74 69.45
N PRO A 256 57.86 2.49 69.05
CA PRO A 256 56.98 1.49 68.42
C PRO A 256 56.58 0.30 69.33
N GLY A 257 55.67 -0.54 68.86
CA GLY A 257 55.50 -1.94 69.28
C GLY A 257 54.87 -2.73 68.12
N ALA A 258 55.58 -3.65 67.46
CA ALA A 258 55.94 -5.01 67.88
C ALA A 258 54.82 -6.05 67.58
N PRO A 259 55.18 -7.33 67.27
CA PRO A 259 54.58 -8.06 66.15
C PRO A 259 53.91 -9.40 66.50
N ASP A 260 53.35 -10.01 65.44
CA ASP A 260 53.22 -11.44 65.09
C ASP A 260 52.43 -12.46 65.95
N ARG A 261 51.49 -13.10 65.21
CA ARG A 261 51.18 -14.56 65.15
C ARG A 261 50.25 -15.16 66.22
N PRO A 262 49.60 -16.32 65.97
CA PRO A 262 49.93 -17.48 65.10
C PRO A 262 49.43 -17.43 63.65
#